data_AF-A0A9Q3IP42-F1
#
_entry.id   AF-A0A9Q3IP42-F1
#
_cell.length_a   1.000
_cell.length_b   1.000
_cell.length_c   1.000
_cell.angle_alpha   90.00
_cell.angle_beta   90.00
_cell.angle_gamma   90.00
#
_symmetry.space_group_name_H-M   'P 1'
#
loop_
_entity.id
_entity.type
_entity.pdbx_description
1 polymer ?
#
loop_
_entity_poly.entity_id
_entity_poly.type
_entity_poly.pdbx_seq_one_letter_code
_entity_poly.pdbx_strand_id
1 'polypeptide(L)'
;MPKPSSRPQSSPIGEFSSGVLFASVGFLVGTLFMALVTDHGLLYTSQPTTLDAYLRAEHYYLTLWTSPLAVKALFHVILLIPIFTLCIRLARYTESAIYFDGISLGLVLLVFALYTGSTVPNIRKLASAPSTQALADLINLSAGATEFDPSSPISFFNRFLMLLSSPANLIGKSSQIKQSQEELQKHLESKPITDQARKELLSVTAAGHSIALFLLVGIIILQIGKIYAEREDARLQAEFEENEAKKLSQAKKDQ
;
A
#
# COMPACT_ATOMS: atom_id res chain seq x y z
N MET A 1 -9.95 45.59 23.79
CA MET A 1 -9.39 45.31 22.45
C MET A 1 -9.73 43.87 22.09
N PRO A 2 -10.44 43.58 21.00
CA PRO A 2 -10.62 42.20 20.56
C PRO A 2 -9.25 41.69 20.10
N LYS A 3 -8.86 40.51 20.61
CA LYS A 3 -7.63 39.81 20.23
C LYS A 3 -7.71 39.54 18.72
N PRO A 4 -6.70 39.88 17.90
CA PRO A 4 -6.72 39.55 16.48
C PRO A 4 -6.87 38.03 16.36
N SER A 5 -7.93 37.59 15.67
CA SER A 5 -8.21 36.16 15.52
C SER A 5 -7.04 35.53 14.79
N SER A 6 -6.43 34.53 15.43
CA SER A 6 -5.53 33.63 14.72
C SER A 6 -6.38 32.92 13.68
N ARG A 7 -6.06 33.10 12.39
CA ARG A 7 -6.44 32.16 11.32
C ARG A 7 -6.47 30.74 11.90
N PRO A 8 -7.43 29.86 11.56
CA PRO A 8 -7.25 28.44 11.83
C PRO A 8 -6.00 27.99 11.07
N GLN A 9 -4.84 28.09 11.72
CA GLN A 9 -3.60 27.58 11.21
C GLN A 9 -3.75 26.08 11.33
N SER A 10 -3.67 25.39 10.19
CA SER A 10 -3.42 23.96 10.15
C SER A 10 -2.30 23.67 11.15
N SER A 11 -2.59 22.82 12.14
CA SER A 11 -1.55 22.45 13.11
C SER A 11 -0.35 21.90 12.33
N PRO A 12 0.91 22.27 12.64
CA PRO A 12 2.08 21.80 11.90
C PRO A 12 2.14 20.26 11.75
N ILE A 13 1.60 19.56 12.76
CA ILE A 13 1.46 18.10 12.81
C ILE A 13 0.49 17.57 11.74
N GLY A 14 -0.58 18.31 11.44
CA GLY A 14 -1.57 17.96 10.42
C GLY A 14 -1.03 18.08 8.99
N GLU A 15 -0.26 19.14 8.71
CA GLU A 15 0.41 19.33 7.42
C GLU A 15 1.47 18.26 7.18
N PHE A 16 2.28 17.97 8.19
CA PHE A 16 3.26 16.90 8.16
C PHE A 16 2.63 15.54 7.89
N SER A 17 1.55 15.20 8.61
CA SER A 17 0.81 13.96 8.42
C SER A 17 0.24 13.81 7.00
N SER A 18 -0.31 14.88 6.43
CA SER A 18 -0.79 14.87 5.03
C SER A 18 0.37 14.65 4.05
N GLY A 19 1.51 15.31 4.26
CA GLY A 19 2.71 15.10 3.43
C GLY A 19 3.23 13.66 3.46
N VAL A 20 3.31 13.05 4.65
CA VAL A 20 3.69 11.64 4.83
C VAL A 20 2.71 10.71 4.11
N LEU A 21 1.41 10.97 4.21
CA LEU A 21 0.38 10.20 3.51
C LEU A 21 0.53 10.29 1.98
N PHE A 22 0.67 11.50 1.42
CA PHE A 22 0.85 11.67 -0.02
C PHE A 22 2.15 11.04 -0.54
N ALA A 23 3.25 11.16 0.20
CA ALA A 23 4.54 10.58 -0.18
C ALA A 23 4.47 9.04 -0.20
N SER A 24 3.90 8.43 0.84
CA SER A 24 3.75 6.97 0.92
C SER A 24 2.78 6.42 -0.13
N VAL A 25 1.59 7.00 -0.27
CA VAL A 25 0.62 6.58 -1.28
C VAL A 25 1.17 6.80 -2.69
N GLY A 26 1.85 7.92 -2.94
CA GLY A 26 2.50 8.21 -4.22
C GLY A 26 3.58 7.19 -4.58
N PHE A 27 4.39 6.75 -3.61
CA PHE A 27 5.36 5.67 -3.82
C PHE A 27 4.68 4.34 -4.20
N LEU A 28 3.60 3.98 -3.51
CA LEU A 28 2.83 2.75 -3.82
C LEU A 28 2.19 2.82 -5.21
N VAL A 29 1.63 3.97 -5.58
CA VAL A 29 1.10 4.23 -6.93
C VAL A 29 2.20 4.08 -7.97
N GLY A 30 3.39 4.66 -7.75
CA GLY A 30 4.52 4.51 -8.66
C GLY A 30 4.98 3.05 -8.83
N THR A 31 4.99 2.29 -7.75
CA THR A 31 5.32 0.85 -7.77
C THR A 31 4.30 0.06 -8.58
N LEU A 32 3.01 0.29 -8.34
CA LEU A 32 1.94 -0.37 -9.08
C LEU A 32 1.88 0.10 -10.54
N PHE A 33 2.30 1.32 -10.84
CA PHE A 33 2.43 1.79 -12.21
C PHE A 33 3.51 1.00 -12.97
N MET A 34 4.64 0.67 -12.33
CA MET A 34 5.64 -0.21 -12.95
C MET A 34 5.09 -1.62 -13.19
N ALA A 35 4.23 -2.13 -12.29
CA ALA A 35 3.51 -3.37 -12.52
C ALA A 35 2.54 -3.24 -13.71
N LEU A 36 1.79 -2.14 -13.79
CA LEU A 36 0.84 -1.85 -14.87
C LEU A 36 1.49 -1.88 -16.25
N VAL A 37 2.74 -1.38 -16.40
CA VAL A 37 3.48 -1.43 -17.67
C VAL A 37 3.64 -2.87 -18.16
N THR A 38 3.89 -3.81 -17.24
CA THR A 38 4.01 -5.23 -17.57
C THR A 38 2.64 -5.87 -17.77
N ASP A 39 1.68 -5.53 -16.91
CA ASP A 39 0.32 -6.07 -16.86
C ASP A 39 -0.54 -5.61 -18.05
N HIS A 40 -0.14 -4.54 -18.74
CA HIS A 40 -0.80 -4.04 -19.94
C HIS A 40 -1.00 -5.13 -21.00
N GLY A 41 0.03 -5.95 -21.23
CA GLY A 41 -0.03 -7.06 -22.20
C GLY A 41 -0.96 -8.20 -21.79
N LEU A 42 -1.32 -8.30 -20.49
CA LEU A 42 -2.21 -9.34 -19.97
C LEU A 42 -3.67 -8.90 -20.00
N LEU A 43 -3.97 -7.65 -19.65
CA LEU A 43 -5.34 -7.21 -19.34
C LEU A 43 -5.92 -6.20 -20.34
N TYR A 44 -5.09 -5.38 -20.98
CA TYR A 44 -5.54 -4.18 -21.70
C TYR A 44 -5.31 -4.25 -23.21
N THR A 45 -5.06 -5.46 -23.73
CA THR A 45 -4.94 -5.72 -25.16
C THR A 45 -6.22 -6.36 -25.71
N SER A 46 -6.61 -5.98 -26.92
CA SER A 46 -7.71 -6.62 -27.65
C SER A 46 -7.30 -7.89 -28.40
N GLN A 47 -5.99 -8.13 -28.55
CA GLN A 47 -5.46 -9.34 -29.18
C GLN A 47 -5.40 -10.47 -28.15
N PRO A 48 -5.47 -11.75 -28.58
CA PRO A 48 -5.26 -12.88 -27.68
C PRO A 48 -3.93 -12.75 -26.92
N THR A 49 -3.96 -12.97 -25.60
CA THR A 49 -2.78 -12.81 -24.75
C THR A 49 -1.66 -13.75 -25.21
N THR A 50 -0.53 -13.16 -25.60
CA THR A 50 0.61 -13.91 -26.13
C THR A 50 1.36 -14.63 -25.00
N LEU A 51 2.04 -15.73 -25.35
CA LEU A 51 2.89 -16.44 -24.40
C LEU A 51 4.00 -15.52 -23.85
N ASP A 52 4.57 -14.66 -24.70
CA ASP A 52 5.60 -13.69 -24.31
C ASP A 52 5.11 -12.72 -23.23
N ALA A 53 3.86 -12.27 -23.31
CA ALA A 53 3.28 -11.39 -22.29
C ALA A 53 3.22 -12.08 -20.92
N TYR A 54 2.79 -13.35 -20.87
CA TYR A 54 2.79 -14.14 -19.63
C TYR A 54 4.19 -14.36 -19.07
N LEU A 55 5.18 -14.68 -19.92
CA LEU A 55 6.57 -14.86 -19.50
C LEU A 55 7.16 -13.56 -18.93
N ARG A 56 6.86 -12.42 -19.55
CA ARG A 56 7.30 -11.11 -19.08
C ARG A 56 6.70 -10.75 -17.72
N ALA A 57 5.40 -11.00 -17.53
CA ALA A 57 4.72 -10.81 -16.25
C ALA A 57 5.31 -11.68 -15.14
N GLU A 58 5.51 -12.97 -15.43
CA GLU A 58 6.12 -13.90 -14.49
C GLU A 58 7.54 -13.48 -14.10
N HIS A 59 8.36 -13.09 -15.08
CA HIS A 59 9.72 -12.59 -14.82
C HIS A 59 9.71 -11.35 -13.94
N TYR A 60 8.84 -10.38 -14.23
CA TYR A 60 8.72 -9.16 -13.41
C TYR A 60 8.29 -9.47 -11.98
N TYR A 61 7.24 -10.28 -11.78
CA TYR A 61 6.77 -10.63 -10.44
C TYR A 61 7.79 -11.44 -9.64
N LEU A 62 8.49 -12.38 -10.28
CA LEU A 62 9.54 -13.15 -9.62
C LEU A 62 10.76 -12.31 -9.30
N THR A 63 11.10 -11.30 -10.11
CA THR A 63 12.17 -10.34 -9.78
C THR A 63 11.86 -9.57 -8.48
N LEU A 64 10.60 -9.14 -8.32
CA LEU A 64 10.16 -8.51 -7.06
C LEU A 64 10.15 -9.51 -5.90
N TRP A 65 9.76 -10.77 -6.15
CA TRP A 65 9.79 -11.85 -5.16
C TRP A 65 11.20 -12.21 -4.69
N THR A 66 12.19 -12.19 -5.58
CA THR A 66 13.58 -12.54 -5.30
C THR A 66 14.41 -11.34 -4.84
N SER A 67 13.78 -10.17 -4.67
CA SER A 67 14.46 -8.97 -4.20
C SER A 67 15.11 -9.15 -2.82
N PRO A 68 16.23 -8.44 -2.52
CA PRO A 68 16.89 -8.51 -1.23
C PRO A 68 15.97 -8.20 -0.05
N LEU A 69 16.31 -8.72 1.13
CA LEU A 69 15.50 -8.58 2.36
C LEU A 69 15.13 -7.12 2.66
N ALA A 70 16.09 -6.20 2.52
CA ALA A 70 15.87 -4.77 2.75
C ALA A 70 14.80 -4.18 1.84
N VAL A 71 14.75 -4.59 0.56
CA VAL A 71 13.74 -4.12 -0.41
C VAL A 71 12.37 -4.63 -0.02
N LYS A 72 12.25 -5.91 0.36
CA LYS A 72 10.99 -6.48 0.85
C LYS A 72 10.50 -5.77 2.10
N ALA A 73 11.36 -5.57 3.09
CA ALA A 73 11.03 -4.85 4.31
C ALA A 73 10.56 -3.41 4.02
N LEU A 74 11.23 -2.71 3.11
CA LEU A 74 10.86 -1.36 2.69
C LEU A 74 9.44 -1.30 2.13
N PHE A 75 9.06 -2.23 1.23
CA PHE A 75 7.70 -2.28 0.68
C PHE A 75 6.63 -2.49 1.76
N HIS A 76 6.88 -3.38 2.72
CA HIS A 76 5.95 -3.59 3.83
C HIS A 76 5.84 -2.37 4.73
N VAL A 77 6.96 -1.70 5.04
CA VAL A 77 6.94 -0.46 5.82
C VAL A 77 6.12 0.61 5.10
N ILE A 78 6.38 0.85 3.81
CA ILE A 78 5.67 1.87 3.04
C ILE A 78 4.18 1.52 2.90
N LEU A 79 3.83 0.24 2.80
CA LEU A 79 2.43 -0.21 2.80
C LEU A 79 1.71 0.07 4.13
N LEU A 80 2.42 0.00 5.27
CA LEU A 80 1.84 0.19 6.59
C LEU A 80 1.72 1.68 6.99
N ILE A 81 2.62 2.55 6.53
CA ILE A 81 2.59 4.00 6.82
C ILE A 81 1.22 4.66 6.58
N PRO A 82 0.54 4.49 5.43
CA PRO A 82 -0.76 5.13 5.18
C PRO A 82 -1.84 4.60 6.15
N ILE A 83 -1.81 3.31 6.51
CA ILE A 83 -2.75 2.72 7.48
C ILE A 83 -2.56 3.39 8.85
N PHE A 84 -1.33 3.44 9.36
CA PHE A 84 -1.04 4.06 10.65
C PHE A 84 -1.37 5.55 10.67
N THR A 85 -1.01 6.27 9.60
CA THR A 85 -1.26 7.70 9.46
C THR A 85 -2.77 7.98 9.48
N LEU A 86 -3.56 7.22 8.72
CA LEU A 86 -5.01 7.37 8.66
C LEU A 86 -5.68 6.98 9.98
N CYS A 87 -5.22 5.94 10.68
CA CYS A 87 -5.72 5.58 12.01
C CYS A 87 -5.52 6.72 13.03
N ILE A 88 -4.33 7.32 13.07
CA ILE A 88 -4.03 8.44 13.98
C ILE A 88 -4.91 9.66 13.64
N ARG A 89 -5.14 9.92 12.35
CA ARG A 89 -6.01 11.03 11.92
C ARG A 89 -7.48 10.77 12.24
N LEU A 90 -7.95 9.54 12.02
CA LEU A 90 -9.32 9.13 12.31
C LEU A 90 -9.65 9.24 13.81
N ALA A 91 -8.66 9.00 14.67
CA ALA A 91 -8.80 9.17 16.13
C ALA A 91 -9.07 10.62 16.57
N ARG A 92 -8.93 11.63 15.68
CA ARG A 92 -9.29 13.02 15.99
C ARG A 92 -10.79 13.30 15.89
N TYR A 93 -11.59 12.36 15.37
CA TYR A 93 -13.06 12.44 15.30
C TYR A 93 -13.63 13.77 14.77
N THR A 94 -12.94 14.42 13.84
CA THR A 94 -13.51 15.58 13.13
C THR A 94 -14.41 15.10 12.00
N GLU A 95 -15.38 15.92 11.58
CA GLU A 95 -16.29 15.57 10.47
C GLU A 95 -15.50 15.18 9.21
N SER A 96 -14.51 16.00 8.84
CA SER A 96 -13.64 15.71 7.69
C SER A 96 -12.77 14.46 7.89
N ALA A 97 -12.37 14.12 9.12
CA ALA A 97 -11.61 12.89 9.40
C ALA A 97 -12.50 11.64 9.23
N ILE A 98 -13.74 11.68 9.71
CA ILE A 98 -14.66 10.54 9.61
C ILE A 98 -14.98 10.23 8.13
N TYR A 99 -15.29 11.25 7.33
CA TYR A 99 -15.67 11.03 5.93
C TYR A 99 -14.48 10.80 5.00
N PHE A 100 -13.48 11.69 5.01
CA PHE A 100 -12.37 11.59 4.06
C PHE A 100 -11.30 10.60 4.50
N ASP A 101 -10.85 10.67 5.76
CA ASP A 101 -9.81 9.75 6.26
C ASP A 101 -10.39 8.36 6.55
N GLY A 102 -11.66 8.24 6.97
CA GLY A 102 -12.34 6.96 7.18
C GLY A 102 -12.52 6.14 5.90
N ILE A 103 -13.01 6.76 4.81
CA ILE A 103 -13.11 6.09 3.51
C ILE A 103 -11.71 5.75 2.99
N SER A 104 -10.76 6.68 3.11
CA SER A 104 -9.36 6.42 2.73
C SER A 104 -8.76 5.23 3.48
N LEU A 105 -9.10 5.06 4.77
CA LEU A 105 -8.69 3.91 5.58
C LEU A 105 -9.28 2.61 5.03
N GLY A 106 -10.57 2.61 4.70
CA GLY A 106 -11.22 1.46 4.05
C GLY A 106 -10.55 1.07 2.73
N LEU A 107 -10.23 2.05 1.88
CA LEU A 107 -9.55 1.82 0.59
C LEU A 107 -8.15 1.23 0.78
N VAL A 108 -7.34 1.75 1.70
CA VAL A 108 -5.99 1.20 1.94
C VAL A 108 -6.03 -0.18 2.60
N LEU A 109 -7.03 -0.45 3.45
CA LEU A 109 -7.24 -1.79 4.02
C LEU A 109 -7.64 -2.80 2.93
N LEU A 110 -8.43 -2.38 1.93
CA LEU A 110 -8.72 -3.20 0.77
C LEU A 110 -7.47 -3.48 -0.08
N VAL A 111 -6.60 -2.48 -0.28
CA VAL A 111 -5.29 -2.67 -0.94
C VAL A 111 -4.43 -3.66 -0.15
N PHE A 112 -4.38 -3.54 1.18
CA PHE A 112 -3.67 -4.46 2.06
C PHE A 112 -4.22 -5.90 1.97
N ALA A 113 -5.54 -6.06 1.89
CA ALA A 113 -6.19 -7.35 1.69
C ALA A 113 -5.88 -7.96 0.32
N LEU A 114 -5.86 -7.17 -0.77
CA LEU A 114 -5.46 -7.64 -2.10
C LEU A 114 -3.97 -8.05 -2.14
N TYR A 115 -3.10 -7.30 -1.45
CA TYR A 115 -1.70 -7.65 -1.34
C TYR A 115 -1.48 -8.99 -0.62
N THR A 116 -2.05 -9.12 0.59
CA THR A 116 -1.87 -10.32 1.43
C THR A 116 -2.65 -11.54 0.94
N GLY A 117 -3.85 -11.34 0.40
CA GLY A 117 -4.78 -12.40 0.01
C GLY A 117 -4.66 -12.86 -1.45
N SER A 118 -4.13 -12.03 -2.35
CA SER A 118 -3.99 -12.37 -3.77
C SER A 118 -2.53 -12.33 -4.22
N THR A 119 -1.87 -11.17 -4.08
CA THR A 119 -0.53 -10.94 -4.67
C THR A 119 0.51 -11.90 -4.08
N VAL A 120 0.66 -11.91 -2.76
CA VAL A 120 1.63 -12.77 -2.07
C VAL A 120 1.41 -14.27 -2.32
N PRO A 121 0.20 -14.84 -2.13
CA PRO A 121 0.00 -16.28 -2.35
C PRO A 121 0.13 -16.69 -3.82
N ASN A 122 -0.28 -15.86 -4.78
CA ASN A 122 -0.15 -16.18 -6.20
C ASN A 122 1.33 -16.20 -6.63
N ILE A 123 2.10 -15.18 -6.24
CA ILE A 123 3.53 -15.12 -6.56
C ILE A 123 4.30 -16.25 -5.86
N ARG A 124 3.90 -16.62 -4.62
CA ARG A 124 4.48 -17.79 -3.93
C ARG A 124 4.26 -19.08 -4.70
N LYS A 125 3.06 -19.31 -5.24
CA LYS A 125 2.76 -20.48 -6.08
C LYS A 125 3.57 -20.48 -7.38
N LEU A 126 3.74 -19.32 -8.00
CA LEU A 126 4.59 -19.18 -9.20
C LEU A 126 6.06 -19.49 -8.88
N ALA A 127 6.57 -18.99 -7.75
CA ALA A 127 7.94 -19.23 -7.31
C ALA A 127 8.23 -20.70 -6.99
N SER A 128 7.24 -21.48 -6.56
CA SER A 128 7.43 -22.92 -6.32
C SER A 128 7.55 -23.76 -7.60
N ALA A 129 7.07 -23.27 -8.75
CA ALA A 129 7.16 -23.98 -10.02
C ALA A 129 7.39 -23.01 -11.21
N PRO A 130 8.60 -22.42 -11.30
CA PRO A 130 8.93 -21.41 -12.32
C PRO A 130 8.80 -21.97 -13.73
N SER A 131 8.30 -21.17 -14.68
CA SER A 131 8.09 -21.62 -16.06
C SER A 131 9.35 -21.87 -16.89
N THR A 132 10.48 -21.26 -16.52
CA THR A 132 11.74 -21.35 -17.27
C THR A 132 12.92 -21.60 -16.35
N GLN A 133 13.98 -22.23 -16.89
CA GLN A 133 15.21 -22.50 -16.15
C GLN A 133 15.84 -21.21 -15.60
N ALA A 134 15.83 -20.12 -16.36
CA ALA A 134 16.36 -18.83 -15.92
C ALA A 134 15.65 -18.28 -14.67
N LEU A 135 14.34 -18.50 -14.54
CA LEU A 135 13.58 -18.11 -13.36
C LEU A 135 13.88 -19.02 -12.15
N ALA A 136 14.10 -20.32 -12.41
CA ALA A 136 14.55 -21.24 -11.36
C ALA A 136 15.94 -20.82 -10.83
N ASP A 137 16.87 -20.48 -11.73
CA ASP A 137 18.21 -20.01 -11.37
C ASP A 137 18.14 -18.69 -10.57
N LEU A 138 17.27 -17.76 -10.96
CA LEU A 138 17.03 -16.50 -10.25
C LEU A 138 16.58 -16.74 -8.80
N ILE A 139 15.65 -17.68 -8.59
CA ILE A 139 15.13 -18.01 -7.26
C ILE A 139 16.23 -18.67 -6.41
N ASN A 140 16.95 -19.63 -6.98
CA ASN A 140 18.05 -20.33 -6.30
C ASN A 140 19.15 -19.36 -5.86
N LEU A 141 19.51 -18.40 -6.72
CA LEU A 141 20.50 -17.36 -6.39
C LEU A 141 20.02 -16.47 -5.24
N SER A 142 18.73 -16.13 -5.21
CA SER A 142 18.15 -15.28 -4.16
C SER A 142 18.08 -15.95 -2.79
N ALA A 143 17.95 -17.28 -2.73
CA ALA A 143 17.88 -18.04 -1.49
C ALA A 143 19.19 -18.01 -0.69
N GLY A 144 20.33 -17.85 -1.37
CA GLY A 144 21.64 -17.67 -0.72
C GLY A 144 21.87 -16.28 -0.11
N ALA A 145 21.12 -15.27 -0.53
CA ALA A 145 21.33 -13.87 -0.10
C ALA A 145 20.68 -13.51 1.25
N THR A 146 20.08 -14.49 1.95
CA THR A 146 19.43 -14.32 3.26
C THR A 146 20.29 -14.68 4.47
N GLU A 147 21.53 -15.14 4.28
CA GLU A 147 22.47 -15.36 5.38
C GLU A 147 23.06 -14.02 5.86
N PHE A 148 22.47 -13.47 6.91
CA PHE A 148 23.01 -12.31 7.62
C PHE A 148 23.81 -12.79 8.85
N ASP A 149 25.09 -12.42 8.93
CA ASP A 149 25.99 -12.81 10.02
C ASP A 149 25.42 -12.41 11.41
N PRO A 150 25.10 -13.39 12.29
CA PRO A 150 24.52 -13.15 13.61
C PRO A 150 25.42 -12.34 14.54
N SER A 151 26.73 -12.32 14.28
CA SER A 151 27.75 -11.65 15.10
C SER A 151 28.02 -10.20 14.69
N SER A 152 27.39 -9.73 13.60
CA SER A 152 27.55 -8.36 13.13
C SER A 152 26.89 -7.33 14.08
N PRO A 153 27.47 -6.13 14.26
CA PRO A 153 26.88 -5.06 15.08
C PRO A 153 25.51 -4.57 14.56
N ILE A 154 25.12 -4.98 13.34
CA ILE A 154 23.87 -4.65 12.67
C ILE A 154 22.81 -5.76 12.88
N SER A 155 23.12 -6.80 13.66
CA SER A 155 22.25 -7.94 13.99
C SER A 155 20.83 -7.53 14.45
N PHE A 156 20.70 -6.46 15.24
CA PHE A 156 19.39 -5.92 15.63
C PHE A 156 18.59 -5.41 14.43
N PHE A 157 19.23 -4.64 13.54
CA PHE A 157 18.61 -4.13 12.33
C PHE A 157 18.27 -5.27 11.36
N ASN A 158 19.11 -6.29 11.23
CA ASN A 158 18.83 -7.47 10.39
C ASN A 158 17.63 -8.27 10.92
N ARG A 159 17.52 -8.44 12.25
CA ARG A 159 16.34 -9.04 12.89
C ARG A 159 15.09 -8.18 12.69
N PHE A 160 15.22 -6.86 12.76
CA PHE A 160 14.13 -5.92 12.47
C PHE A 160 13.71 -5.96 11.00
N LEU A 161 14.64 -6.06 10.05
CA LEU A 161 14.32 -6.25 8.63
C LEU A 161 13.63 -7.58 8.37
N MET A 162 14.08 -8.65 9.02
CA MET A 162 13.44 -9.97 8.95
C MET A 162 12.02 -9.94 9.54
N LEU A 163 11.83 -9.15 10.59
CA LEU A 163 10.51 -8.89 11.18
C LEU A 163 9.57 -8.21 10.18
N LEU A 164 10.06 -7.15 9.53
CA LEU A 164 9.30 -6.35 8.58
C LEU A 164 9.01 -7.10 7.28
N SER A 165 9.91 -7.99 6.84
CA SER A 165 9.73 -8.77 5.62
C SER A 165 8.77 -9.94 5.79
N SER A 166 8.64 -10.46 7.02
CA SER A 166 7.83 -11.65 7.31
C SER A 166 7.10 -11.49 8.65
N PRO A 167 6.17 -10.51 8.75
CA PRO A 167 5.46 -10.21 9.99
C PRO A 167 4.57 -11.36 10.46
N ALA A 168 4.25 -12.31 9.57
CA ALA A 168 3.54 -13.53 9.93
C ALA A 168 4.25 -14.38 11.00
N ASN A 169 5.58 -14.26 11.13
CA ASN A 169 6.35 -14.94 12.18
C ASN A 169 6.11 -14.38 13.60
N LEU A 170 5.52 -13.18 13.73
CA LEU A 170 5.14 -12.59 15.03
C LEU A 170 3.80 -13.09 15.54
N ILE A 171 2.85 -13.33 14.63
CA ILE A 171 1.42 -13.51 14.97
C ILE A 171 0.98 -14.98 14.80
N GLY A 172 1.59 -15.73 13.88
CA GLY A 172 1.29 -17.13 13.66
C GLY A 172 2.18 -18.06 14.48
N LYS A 173 1.62 -19.18 14.98
CA LYS A 173 2.45 -20.33 15.36
C LYS A 173 3.26 -20.72 14.11
N SER A 174 4.58 -20.53 14.16
CA SER A 174 5.52 -20.87 13.06
C SER A 174 5.28 -22.27 12.47
N SER A 175 4.74 -23.20 13.28
CA SER A 175 4.34 -24.54 12.85
C SER A 175 3.23 -24.55 11.77
N GLN A 176 2.22 -23.68 11.85
CA GLN A 176 1.12 -23.66 10.87
C GLN A 176 1.60 -23.15 9.51
N ILE A 177 2.50 -22.16 9.48
CA ILE A 177 3.04 -21.62 8.22
C ILE A 177 3.88 -22.67 7.52
N LYS A 178 4.71 -23.42 8.27
CA LYS A 178 5.47 -24.56 7.75
C LYS A 178 4.54 -25.68 7.27
N GLN A 179 3.49 -26.02 8.04
CA GLN A 179 2.50 -27.02 7.64
C GLN A 179 1.76 -26.62 6.36
N SER A 180 1.27 -25.39 6.24
CA SER A 180 0.61 -24.93 5.01
C SER A 180 1.55 -24.89 3.81
N GLN A 181 2.85 -24.64 4.03
CA GLN A 181 3.85 -24.74 2.95
C GLN A 181 4.16 -26.19 2.57
N GLU A 182 4.31 -27.10 3.54
CA GLU A 182 4.52 -28.52 3.28
C GLU A 182 3.29 -29.17 2.62
N GLU A 183 2.07 -28.79 3.04
CA GLU A 183 0.82 -29.22 2.41
C GLU A 183 0.68 -28.66 1.00
N LEU A 184 1.02 -27.38 0.79
CA LEU A 184 1.05 -26.80 -0.56
C LEU A 184 2.08 -27.50 -1.44
N GLN A 185 3.27 -27.79 -0.91
CA GLN A 185 4.33 -28.49 -1.64
C GLN A 185 3.90 -29.91 -2.00
N LYS A 186 3.32 -30.66 -1.05
CA LYS A 186 2.71 -31.98 -1.34
C LYS A 186 1.56 -31.88 -2.34
N HIS A 187 0.78 -30.80 -2.29
CA HIS A 187 -0.30 -30.57 -3.26
C HIS A 187 0.24 -30.28 -4.66
N LEU A 188 1.35 -29.54 -4.76
CA LEU A 188 2.01 -29.23 -6.02
C LEU A 188 2.75 -30.44 -6.60
N GLU A 189 3.35 -31.29 -5.74
CA GLU A 189 3.95 -32.56 -6.13
C GLU A 189 2.90 -33.56 -6.64
N SER A 190 1.70 -33.57 -6.04
CA SER A 190 0.59 -34.42 -6.49
C SER A 190 -0.19 -33.83 -7.67
N LYS A 191 -0.24 -32.50 -7.81
CA LYS A 191 -0.88 -31.77 -8.92
C LYS A 191 0.04 -30.63 -9.37
N PRO A 192 0.89 -30.87 -10.39
CA PRO A 192 1.74 -29.81 -10.90
C PRO A 192 0.90 -28.65 -11.43
N ILE A 193 1.40 -27.42 -11.30
CA ILE A 193 0.74 -26.23 -11.86
C ILE A 193 0.62 -26.42 -13.37
N THR A 194 -0.61 -26.50 -13.85
CA THR A 194 -0.91 -26.54 -15.27
C THR A 194 -0.64 -25.17 -15.88
N ASP A 195 -0.29 -25.12 -17.17
CA ASP A 195 -0.04 -23.84 -17.86
C ASP A 195 -1.26 -22.91 -17.81
N GLN A 196 -2.46 -23.48 -17.81
CA GLN A 196 -3.70 -22.71 -17.66
C GLN A 196 -3.81 -22.08 -16.27
N ALA A 197 -3.57 -22.86 -15.20
CA ALA A 197 -3.59 -22.33 -13.84
C ALA A 197 -2.50 -21.25 -13.63
N ARG A 198 -1.33 -21.39 -14.26
CA ARG A 198 -0.27 -20.36 -14.24
C ARG A 198 -0.76 -19.05 -14.86
N LYS A 199 -1.36 -19.11 -16.05
CA LYS A 199 -1.91 -17.94 -16.73
C LYS A 199 -2.99 -17.26 -15.89
N GLU A 200 -3.85 -18.04 -15.25
CA GLU A 200 -4.88 -17.52 -14.33
C GLU A 200 -4.26 -16.81 -13.12
N LEU A 201 -3.24 -17.40 -12.47
CA LEU A 201 -2.54 -16.75 -11.36
C LEU A 201 -1.93 -15.41 -11.78
N LEU A 202 -1.30 -15.35 -12.95
CA LEU A 202 -0.71 -14.13 -13.50
C LEU A 202 -1.78 -13.07 -13.79
N SER A 203 -2.87 -13.45 -14.46
CA SER A 203 -3.98 -12.54 -14.79
C SER A 203 -4.72 -12.03 -13.55
N VAL A 204 -4.94 -12.88 -12.54
CA VAL A 204 -5.58 -12.48 -11.27
C VAL A 204 -4.69 -11.53 -10.49
N THR A 205 -3.39 -11.78 -10.44
CA THR A 205 -2.42 -10.86 -9.81
C THR A 205 -2.38 -9.51 -10.53
N ALA A 206 -2.30 -9.52 -11.86
CA ALA A 206 -2.36 -8.30 -12.67
C ALA A 206 -3.64 -7.49 -12.40
N ALA A 207 -4.79 -8.15 -12.34
CA ALA A 207 -6.06 -7.48 -12.08
C ALA A 207 -6.10 -6.88 -10.67
N GLY A 208 -5.52 -7.59 -9.69
CA GLY A 208 -5.32 -7.09 -8.33
C GLY A 208 -4.48 -5.81 -8.28
N HIS A 209 -3.39 -5.74 -9.06
CA HIS A 209 -2.57 -4.52 -9.16
C HIS A 209 -3.35 -3.35 -9.77
N SER A 210 -4.09 -3.59 -10.85
CA SER A 210 -4.94 -2.56 -11.47
C SER A 210 -5.98 -2.02 -10.49
N ILE A 211 -6.69 -2.89 -9.78
CA ILE A 211 -7.67 -2.49 -8.76
C ILE A 211 -6.97 -1.68 -7.66
N ALA A 212 -5.85 -2.17 -7.13
CA ALA A 212 -5.10 -1.47 -6.10
C ALA A 212 -4.64 -0.07 -6.55
N LEU A 213 -4.20 0.08 -7.80
CA LEU A 213 -3.81 1.37 -8.37
C LEU A 213 -4.97 2.37 -8.34
N PHE A 214 -6.17 1.96 -8.79
CA PHE A 214 -7.36 2.82 -8.75
C PHE A 214 -7.77 3.20 -7.33
N LEU A 215 -7.69 2.26 -6.38
CA LEU A 215 -7.99 2.53 -4.98
C LEU A 215 -7.04 3.57 -4.39
N LEU A 216 -5.73 3.45 -4.65
CA LEU A 216 -4.73 4.41 -4.17
C LEU A 216 -4.88 5.79 -4.83
N VAL A 217 -5.18 5.86 -6.13
CA VAL A 217 -5.52 7.13 -6.80
C VAL A 217 -6.79 7.74 -6.19
N GLY A 218 -7.78 6.91 -5.86
CA GLY A 218 -8.97 7.33 -5.11
C GLY A 218 -8.64 7.97 -3.77
N ILE A 219 -7.67 7.41 -3.03
CA ILE A 219 -7.17 8.02 -1.78
C ILE A 219 -6.57 9.40 -2.06
N ILE A 220 -5.72 9.56 -3.08
CA ILE A 220 -5.14 10.87 -3.43
C ILE A 220 -6.24 11.89 -3.71
N ILE A 221 -7.25 11.51 -4.50
CA ILE A 221 -8.40 12.39 -4.82
C ILE A 221 -9.16 12.77 -3.55
N LEU A 222 -9.45 11.82 -2.66
CA LEU A 222 -10.14 12.09 -1.39
C LEU A 222 -9.33 13.03 -0.49
N GLN A 223 -8.01 12.87 -0.44
CA GLN A 223 -7.14 13.71 0.37
C GLN A 223 -7.04 15.15 -0.20
N ILE A 224 -7.05 15.31 -1.52
CA ILE A 224 -7.19 16.64 -2.16
C ILE A 224 -8.56 17.24 -1.84
N GLY A 225 -9.62 16.44 -1.93
CA GLY A 225 -10.99 16.86 -1.57
C GLY A 225 -11.11 17.31 -0.13
N LYS A 226 -10.44 16.62 0.81
CA LYS A 226 -10.35 17.01 2.21
C LYS A 226 -9.70 18.39 2.36
N ILE A 227 -8.56 18.63 1.72
CA ILE A 227 -7.87 19.93 1.77
C ILE A 227 -8.78 21.05 1.22
N TYR A 228 -9.53 20.76 0.17
CA TYR A 228 -10.48 21.71 -0.38
C TYR A 228 -11.63 22.01 0.60
N ALA A 229 -12.23 20.97 1.18
CA ALA A 229 -13.32 21.11 2.16
C ALA A 229 -12.87 21.90 3.40
N GLU A 230 -11.71 21.57 3.98
CA GLU A 230 -11.18 22.27 5.16
C GLU A 230 -10.88 23.76 4.87
N ARG A 231 -10.43 24.09 3.65
CA ARG A 231 -10.20 25.48 3.25
C ARG A 231 -11.50 26.26 3.11
N GLU A 232 -12.53 25.62 2.57
CA GLU A 232 -13.82 26.25 2.37
C GLU A 232 -14.53 26.46 3.72
N ASP A 233 -14.53 25.47 4.60
CA ASP A 233 -15.08 25.56 5.96
C ASP A 233 -14.42 26.70 6.75
N ALA A 234 -13.08 26.83 6.64
CA ALA A 234 -12.34 27.91 7.27
C ALA A 234 -12.69 29.30 6.73
N ARG A 235 -12.99 29.41 5.42
CA ARG A 235 -13.39 30.68 4.80
C ARG A 235 -14.77 31.11 5.29
N LEU A 236 -15.72 30.18 5.30
CA LEU A 236 -17.09 30.44 5.74
C LEU A 236 -17.11 30.86 7.21
N GLN A 237 -16.36 30.16 8.08
CA GLN A 237 -16.28 30.51 9.49
C GLN A 237 -15.73 31.94 9.71
N ALA A 238 -14.70 32.34 8.97
CA ALA A 238 -14.15 33.69 9.06
C ALA A 238 -15.17 34.78 8.64
N GLU A 239 -15.99 34.51 7.61
CA GLU A 239 -17.04 35.42 7.16
C GLU A 239 -18.17 35.56 8.20
N PHE A 240 -18.56 34.46 8.85
CA PHE A 240 -19.54 34.50 9.94
C PHE A 240 -19.05 35.32 11.13
N GLU A 241 -17.80 35.13 11.56
CA GLU A 241 -17.18 35.87 12.66
C GLU A 241 -17.07 37.38 12.34
N GLU A 242 -16.70 37.74 11.10
CA GLU A 242 -16.65 39.14 10.67
C GLU A 242 -18.04 39.78 10.67
N ASN A 243 -19.06 39.05 10.20
CA ASN A 243 -20.44 39.51 10.19
C ASN A 243 -21.02 39.69 11.60
N GLU A 244 -20.71 38.79 12.55
CA GLU A 244 -21.07 38.97 13.96
C GLU A 244 -20.36 40.17 14.59
N ALA A 245 -19.05 40.34 14.34
CA ALA A 245 -18.29 41.47 14.85
C ALA A 245 -18.84 42.81 14.33
N LYS A 246 -19.22 42.88 13.05
CA LYS A 246 -19.87 44.05 12.45
C LYS A 246 -21.22 44.34 13.13
N LYS A 247 -22.08 43.33 13.31
CA LYS A 247 -23.38 43.48 14.00
C LYS A 247 -23.22 43.99 15.43
N LEU A 248 -22.28 43.43 16.20
CA LEU A 248 -21.98 43.86 17.57
C LEU A 248 -21.45 45.30 17.63
N SER A 249 -20.66 45.72 16.64
CA SER A 249 -20.14 47.09 16.56
C SER A 249 -21.21 48.12 16.20
N GLN A 250 -22.20 47.74 15.38
CA GLN A 250 -23.35 48.58 15.04
C GLN A 250 -24.30 48.72 16.24
N ALA A 251 -24.63 47.62 16.91
CA ALA A 251 -25.48 47.65 18.11
C ALA A 251 -24.93 48.54 19.25
N LYS A 252 -23.60 48.68 19.35
CA LYS A 252 -22.95 49.60 20.31
C LYS A 252 -22.94 51.07 19.89
N LYS A 253 -23.17 51.38 18.61
CA LYS A 253 -23.28 52.76 18.12
C LYS A 253 -24.70 53.29 18.22
N ASP A 254 -25.69 52.39 18.24
CA ASP A 254 -27.12 52.70 18.35
C ASP A 254 -27.59 52.83 19.81
N GLN A 255 -26.69 52.69 20.77
CA GLN A 255 -26.93 52.76 22.22
C GLN A 255 -26.13 53.90 22.86
#